data_AF-A0A7S2D3W3-F1
#
_entry.id   AF-A0A7S2D3W3-F1
#
_cell.length_a   1.000
_cell.length_b   1.000
_cell.length_c   1.000
_cell.angle_alpha   90.00
_cell.angle_beta   90.00
_cell.angle_gamma   90.00
#
_symmetry.space_group_name_H-M   'P 1'
#
loop_
_entity.id
_entity.type
_entity.pdbx_description
1 polymer ?
#
loop_
_entity_poly.entity_id
_entity_poly.type
_entity_poly.pdbx_seq_one_letter_code
_entity_poly.pdbx_strand_id
1 'polypeptide(L)'
;RESNAKPAVIKITEGMASAAELDQLTIYDRDYNAEDKSGTKSWDTMRDMHRIWSTPGKIGYGFDAGNTIMIDDTMRKMRNFPDNVIVVPEFKEAVHRRDNVMSELSEHLSRLLDDQRLGVGGYDVRSYLRENPLST
;
A
#
# COMPACT_ATOMS: atom_id res chain seq x y z
N ARG A 1 20.76 -2.73 2.73
CA ARG A 1 19.77 -2.72 3.84
C ARG A 1 18.74 -3.77 3.49
N GLU A 2 18.68 -4.86 4.25
CA GLU A 2 17.61 -5.84 4.12
C GLU A 2 16.26 -5.14 4.30
N SER A 3 15.32 -5.43 3.41
CA SER A 3 14.04 -4.75 3.34
C SER A 3 13.12 -5.30 4.43
N ASN A 4 12.86 -4.50 5.47
CA ASN A 4 11.85 -4.78 6.50
C ASN A 4 10.41 -4.87 5.92
N ALA A 5 10.22 -4.60 4.63
CA ALA A 5 8.93 -4.68 3.97
C ALA A 5 8.34 -6.10 3.96
N LYS A 6 9.18 -7.14 3.82
CA LYS A 6 8.68 -8.53 3.77
C LYS A 6 8.05 -8.97 5.11
N PRO A 7 8.72 -8.84 6.27
CA PRO A 7 8.10 -9.16 7.56
C PRO A 7 6.82 -8.36 7.83
N ALA A 8 6.79 -7.06 7.48
CA ALA A 8 5.61 -6.22 7.66
C ALA A 8 4.42 -6.71 6.82
N VAL A 9 4.65 -7.01 5.54
CA VAL A 9 3.59 -7.53 4.66
C VAL A 9 3.09 -8.88 5.15
N ILE A 10 3.98 -9.82 5.51
CA ILE A 10 3.60 -11.12 6.07
C ILE A 10 2.68 -10.91 7.27
N LYS A 11 3.01 -9.98 8.17
CA LYS A 11 2.20 -9.69 9.35
C LYS A 11 0.83 -9.08 9.00
N ILE A 12 0.78 -8.14 8.04
CA ILE A 12 -0.49 -7.55 7.56
C ILE A 12 -1.41 -8.62 6.97
N THR A 13 -0.83 -9.54 6.21
CA THR A 13 -1.56 -10.57 5.47
C THR A 13 -1.75 -11.89 6.24
N GLU A 14 -1.30 -11.95 7.49
CA GLU A 14 -1.39 -13.15 8.32
C GLU A 14 -2.87 -13.52 8.53
N GLY A 15 -3.28 -14.69 8.04
CA GLY A 15 -4.67 -15.14 8.04
C GLY A 15 -5.52 -14.64 6.86
N MET A 16 -4.99 -13.73 6.03
CA MET A 16 -5.64 -13.25 4.80
C MET A 16 -5.11 -13.94 3.54
N ALA A 17 -3.85 -14.38 3.56
CA ALA A 17 -3.15 -14.94 2.41
C ALA A 17 -2.61 -16.36 2.68
N SER A 18 -2.73 -17.24 1.69
CA SER A 18 -2.06 -18.53 1.63
C SER A 18 -0.55 -18.38 1.40
N ALA A 19 0.21 -19.42 1.70
CA ALA A 19 1.66 -19.45 1.45
C ALA A 19 2.02 -19.18 -0.03
N ALA A 20 1.15 -19.54 -0.98
CA ALA A 20 1.32 -19.27 -2.41
C ALA A 20 1.06 -17.79 -2.77
N GLU A 21 0.19 -17.10 -2.05
CA GLU A 21 -0.06 -15.66 -2.22
C GLU A 21 1.08 -14.82 -1.62
N LEU A 22 1.72 -15.32 -0.56
CA LEU A 22 2.95 -14.72 0.00
C LEU A 22 4.17 -14.89 -0.91
N ASP A 23 4.17 -15.85 -1.84
CA ASP A 23 5.25 -16.01 -2.84
C ASP A 23 5.15 -14.97 -3.97
N GLN A 24 4.00 -14.30 -4.08
CA GLN A 24 3.76 -13.16 -4.99
C GLN A 24 4.24 -11.82 -4.39
N LEU A 25 5.29 -11.84 -3.57
CA LEU A 25 5.88 -10.62 -3.01
C LEU A 25 6.99 -10.10 -3.92
N THR A 26 6.75 -8.94 -4.54
CA THR A 26 7.75 -8.21 -5.31
C THR A 26 8.26 -6.99 -4.55
N ILE A 27 9.57 -6.77 -4.60
CA ILE A 27 10.20 -5.54 -4.12
C ILE A 27 10.40 -4.60 -5.32
N TYR A 28 9.81 -3.41 -5.24
CA TYR A 28 10.03 -2.32 -6.19
C TYR A 28 11.13 -1.39 -5.66
N ASP A 29 12.31 -1.49 -6.25
CA ASP A 29 13.50 -0.74 -5.87
C ASP A 29 13.51 0.70 -6.45
N ARG A 30 14.71 1.29 -6.54
CA ARG A 30 14.91 2.67 -7.00
C ARG A 30 14.47 2.90 -8.43
N ASP A 31 14.48 1.88 -9.29
CA ASP A 31 14.08 2.04 -10.68
C ASP A 31 12.59 2.36 -10.81
N TYR A 32 11.80 2.06 -9.78
CA TYR A 32 10.37 2.35 -9.72
C TYR A 32 10.08 3.65 -8.96
N ASN A 33 11.05 4.56 -8.89
CA ASN A 33 10.87 5.89 -8.32
C ASN A 33 10.99 6.96 -9.40
N ALA A 34 10.18 8.00 -9.28
CA ALA A 34 10.30 9.24 -10.05
C ALA A 34 10.96 10.33 -9.20
N GLU A 35 11.66 11.26 -9.84
CA GLU A 35 12.20 12.44 -9.18
C GLU A 35 11.07 13.28 -8.55
N ASP A 36 11.26 13.71 -7.30
CA ASP A 36 10.34 14.60 -6.61
C ASP A 36 10.82 16.05 -6.73
N LYS A 37 10.40 16.73 -7.81
CA LYS A 37 10.76 18.14 -8.06
C LYS A 37 10.23 19.12 -7.01
N SER A 38 9.27 18.67 -6.20
CA SER A 38 8.67 19.42 -5.10
C SER A 38 9.13 18.91 -3.73
N GLY A 39 10.15 18.05 -3.70
CA GLY A 39 10.76 17.56 -2.49
C GLY A 39 11.58 18.64 -1.80
N THR A 40 11.89 18.42 -0.53
CA THR A 40 12.73 19.33 0.25
C THR A 40 14.21 19.19 -0.15
N LYS A 41 14.59 18.01 -0.66
CA LYS A 41 15.95 17.68 -1.04
C LYS A 41 16.02 17.36 -2.52
N SER A 42 17.14 17.68 -3.15
CA SER A 42 17.40 17.42 -4.57
C SER A 42 17.42 15.93 -4.96
N TRP A 43 17.50 15.05 -3.98
CA TRP A 43 17.47 13.60 -4.17
C TRP A 43 16.16 12.96 -3.70
N ASP A 44 15.16 13.77 -3.33
CA ASP A 44 13.84 13.26 -2.98
C ASP A 44 13.21 12.58 -4.19
N THR A 45 12.47 11.50 -3.92
CA THR A 45 11.77 10.72 -4.93
C THR A 45 10.37 10.37 -4.49
N MET A 46 9.47 10.24 -5.46
CA MET A 46 8.13 9.67 -5.31
C MET A 46 8.08 8.28 -5.91
N ARG A 47 7.05 7.51 -5.55
CA ARG A 47 6.82 6.20 -6.16
C ARG A 47 6.24 6.39 -7.57
N ASP A 48 6.84 5.74 -8.57
CA ASP A 48 6.35 5.77 -9.95
C ASP A 48 5.34 4.64 -10.19
N MET A 49 4.08 4.93 -9.87
CA MET A 49 2.99 3.95 -10.00
C MET A 49 2.74 3.57 -11.46
N HIS A 50 2.81 4.53 -12.38
CA HIS A 50 2.64 4.24 -13.80
C HIS A 50 3.67 3.22 -14.28
N ARG A 51 4.93 3.38 -13.90
CA ARG A 51 5.97 2.41 -14.22
C ARG A 51 5.72 1.04 -13.60
N ILE A 52 5.24 0.97 -12.35
CA ILE A 52 4.85 -0.30 -11.72
C ILE A 52 3.74 -0.99 -12.53
N TRP A 53 2.71 -0.24 -12.89
CA TRP A 53 1.54 -0.73 -13.62
C TRP A 53 1.84 -1.15 -15.06
N SER A 54 2.86 -0.55 -15.68
CA SER A 54 3.17 -0.76 -17.08
C SER A 54 4.33 -1.73 -17.34
N THR A 55 5.08 -2.18 -16.31
CA THR A 55 6.28 -3.02 -16.51
C THR A 55 5.90 -4.50 -16.67
N PRO A 56 6.05 -5.12 -17.86
CA PRO A 56 5.67 -6.52 -18.07
C PRO A 56 6.48 -7.47 -17.20
N GLY A 57 5.84 -8.56 -16.75
CA GLY A 57 6.48 -9.58 -15.90
C GLY A 57 6.66 -9.16 -14.44
N LYS A 58 6.12 -8.01 -14.03
CA LYS A 58 6.00 -7.60 -12.63
C LYS A 58 4.59 -7.79 -12.13
N ILE A 59 4.44 -7.98 -10.82
CA ILE A 59 3.16 -8.29 -10.19
C ILE A 59 2.16 -7.15 -10.34
N GLY A 60 2.64 -5.90 -10.36
CA GLY A 60 1.81 -4.73 -10.58
C GLY A 60 1.38 -4.54 -12.04
N TYR A 61 1.87 -5.35 -12.98
CA TYR A 61 1.51 -5.20 -14.39
C TYR A 61 0.01 -5.41 -14.61
N GLY A 62 -0.64 -4.47 -15.28
CA GLY A 62 -2.09 -4.51 -15.54
C GLY A 62 -2.97 -4.03 -14.38
N PHE A 63 -2.37 -3.64 -13.25
CA PHE A 63 -3.05 -2.86 -12.23
C PHE A 63 -3.13 -1.38 -12.62
N ASP A 64 -3.94 -0.62 -11.92
CA ASP A 64 -4.12 0.82 -12.10
C ASP A 64 -4.55 1.49 -10.78
N ALA A 65 -4.90 2.77 -10.86
CA ALA A 65 -5.38 3.52 -9.70
C ALA A 65 -6.73 3.03 -9.16
N GLY A 66 -7.53 2.29 -9.92
CA GLY A 66 -8.81 1.75 -9.46
C GLY A 66 -8.67 0.51 -8.58
N ASN A 67 -7.52 -0.17 -8.61
CA ASN A 67 -7.31 -1.43 -7.89
C ASN A 67 -5.99 -1.50 -7.10
N THR A 68 -5.31 -0.36 -6.91
CA THR A 68 -4.04 -0.30 -6.17
C THR A 68 -4.13 0.59 -4.95
N ILE A 69 -3.57 0.14 -3.83
CA ILE A 69 -3.44 0.93 -2.59
C ILE A 69 -1.97 0.91 -2.15
N MET A 70 -1.49 2.04 -1.64
CA MET A 70 -0.22 2.18 -0.95
C MET A 70 -0.46 2.39 0.54
N ILE A 71 0.30 1.69 1.36
CA ILE A 71 0.34 1.88 2.81
C ILE A 71 1.71 2.47 3.13
N ASP A 72 1.75 3.69 3.66
CA ASP A 72 2.99 4.41 3.97
C ASP A 72 2.75 5.26 5.23
N ASP A 73 3.82 5.67 5.91
CA ASP A 73 3.72 6.55 7.08
C ASP A 73 3.48 8.02 6.70
N THR A 74 3.59 8.34 5.40
CA THR A 74 3.39 9.69 4.88
C THR A 74 2.73 9.69 3.50
N MET A 75 1.96 10.75 3.20
CA MET A 75 1.43 10.98 1.85
C MET A 75 2.49 11.37 0.82
N ARG A 76 3.69 11.76 1.25
CA ARG A 76 4.66 12.49 0.42
C ARG A 76 5.05 11.74 -0.85
N LYS A 77 5.23 10.42 -0.76
CA LYS A 77 5.70 9.60 -1.90
C LYS A 77 4.61 9.31 -2.93
N MET A 78 3.35 9.59 -2.59
CA MET A 78 2.16 9.27 -3.37
C MET A 78 1.32 10.52 -3.67
N ARG A 79 1.92 11.71 -3.67
CA ARG A 79 1.21 12.98 -3.92
C ARG A 79 0.46 13.04 -5.24
N ASN A 80 0.89 12.28 -6.25
CA ASN A 80 0.22 12.18 -7.54
C ASN A 80 -1.03 11.26 -7.51
N PHE A 81 -1.19 10.47 -6.44
CA PHE A 81 -2.27 9.50 -6.25
C PHE A 81 -2.80 9.56 -4.81
N PRO A 82 -3.33 10.71 -4.35
CA PRO A 82 -3.69 10.92 -2.95
C PRO A 82 -4.83 9.99 -2.49
N ASP A 83 -5.71 9.59 -3.40
CA ASP A 83 -6.84 8.71 -3.08
C ASP A 83 -6.45 7.22 -3.00
N ASN A 84 -5.19 6.88 -3.26
CA ASN A 84 -4.67 5.52 -3.28
C ASN A 84 -3.81 5.20 -2.05
N VAL A 85 -3.89 6.00 -0.98
CA VAL A 85 -2.97 5.90 0.16
C VAL A 85 -3.73 5.72 1.45
N ILE A 86 -3.33 4.72 2.22
CA ILE A 86 -3.64 4.61 3.65
C ILE A 86 -2.40 5.07 4.41
N VAL A 87 -2.52 6.17 5.15
CA VAL A 87 -1.44 6.65 6.02
C VAL A 87 -1.57 5.98 7.37
N VAL A 88 -0.50 5.29 7.81
CA VAL A 88 -0.44 4.66 9.13
C VAL A 88 0.66 5.31 9.98
N PRO A 89 0.52 5.38 11.31
CA PRO A 89 1.58 5.93 12.15
C PRO A 89 2.94 5.24 11.95
N GLU A 90 4.02 6.03 11.95
CA GLU A 90 5.39 5.51 11.92
C GLU A 90 5.61 4.55 13.11
N PHE A 91 6.15 3.38 12.83
CA PHE A 91 6.53 2.41 13.86
C PHE A 91 7.62 3.01 14.77
N LYS A 92 7.29 3.19 16.05
CA LYS A 92 8.24 3.59 17.09
C LYS A 92 8.32 2.51 18.16
N GLU A 93 9.50 1.92 18.36
CA GLU A 93 9.73 0.84 19.33
C GLU A 93 9.30 1.21 20.76
N ALA A 94 9.48 2.48 21.15
CA ALA A 94 9.14 2.97 22.49
C ALA A 94 7.62 3.02 22.78
N VAL A 95 6.77 3.02 21.74
CA VAL A 95 5.31 3.22 21.84
C VAL A 95 4.54 1.88 21.72
N HIS A 96 5.23 0.81 21.33
CA HIS A 96 4.66 -0.46 20.86
C HIS A 96 3.87 -1.31 21.88
N ARG A 97 3.64 -0.83 23.10
CA ARG A 97 2.94 -1.62 24.13
C ARG A 97 1.42 -1.52 24.06
N ARG A 98 0.83 -0.68 23.20
CA ARG A 98 -0.64 -0.48 23.14
C ARG A 98 -1.25 -0.23 21.75
N ASP A 99 -0.48 -0.18 20.67
CA ASP A 99 -1.02 0.20 19.37
C ASP A 99 -1.59 -1.01 18.61
N ASN A 100 -2.88 -0.94 18.29
CA ASN A 100 -3.65 -1.91 17.50
C ASN A 100 -3.69 -1.57 15.99
N VAL A 101 -2.90 -0.59 15.54
CA VAL A 101 -2.85 -0.08 14.15
C VAL A 101 -2.77 -1.20 13.12
N MET A 102 -1.90 -2.19 13.33
CA MET A 102 -1.74 -3.29 12.36
C MET A 102 -2.97 -4.19 12.30
N SER A 103 -3.64 -4.42 13.43
CA SER A 103 -4.89 -5.19 13.47
C SER A 103 -6.02 -4.43 12.81
N GLU A 104 -6.16 -3.13 13.09
CA GLU A 104 -7.16 -2.27 12.44
C GLU A 104 -6.94 -2.19 10.93
N LEU A 105 -5.68 -2.06 10.49
CA LEU A 105 -5.31 -2.08 9.08
C LEU A 105 -5.69 -3.42 8.42
N SER A 106 -5.36 -4.55 9.03
CA SER A 106 -5.72 -5.88 8.51
C SER A 106 -7.23 -6.08 8.42
N GLU A 107 -7.99 -5.67 9.44
CA GLU A 107 -9.46 -5.72 9.43
C GLU A 107 -10.06 -4.80 8.35
N HIS A 108 -9.49 -3.62 8.15
CA HIS A 108 -9.91 -2.69 7.12
C HIS A 108 -9.67 -3.23 5.71
N LEU A 109 -8.48 -3.79 5.46
CA LEU A 109 -8.15 -4.42 4.17
C LEU A 109 -9.00 -5.68 3.92
N SER A 110 -9.33 -6.44 4.97
CA SER A 110 -10.22 -7.61 4.83
C SER A 110 -11.61 -7.20 4.37
N ARG A 111 -12.21 -6.16 4.99
CA ARG A 111 -13.51 -5.62 4.57
C ARG A 111 -13.49 -5.11 3.13
N LEU A 112 -12.42 -4.42 2.74
CA LEU A 112 -12.22 -3.96 1.37
C LEU A 112 -12.29 -5.12 0.36
N LEU A 113 -11.54 -6.20 0.64
CA LEU A 113 -11.52 -7.38 -0.23
C LEU A 113 -12.86 -8.12 -0.27
N ASP A 114 -13.57 -8.19 0.86
CA ASP A 114 -14.89 -8.80 0.91
C ASP A 114 -15.92 -7.98 0.10
N ASP A 115 -15.92 -6.65 0.22
CA ASP A 115 -16.78 -5.77 -0.57
C ASP A 115 -16.50 -5.88 -2.08
N GLN A 116 -15.21 -6.00 -2.45
CA GLN A 116 -14.82 -6.26 -3.84
C GLN A 116 -15.38 -7.60 -4.34
N ARG A 117 -15.31 -8.66 -3.54
CA ARG A 117 -15.81 -10.01 -3.89
C ARG A 117 -17.32 -10.06 -4.05
N LEU A 118 -18.06 -9.22 -3.32
CA LEU A 118 -19.52 -9.13 -3.43
C LEU A 118 -19.99 -8.44 -4.72
N GLY A 119 -19.08 -7.95 -5.56
CA GLY A 119 -19.34 -7.68 -6.97
C GLY A 119 -20.30 -6.51 -7.23
N VAL A 120 -20.31 -5.52 -6.34
CA VAL A 120 -21.00 -4.25 -6.61
C VAL A 120 -20.22 -3.55 -7.74
N GLY A 121 -20.82 -3.49 -8.93
CA GLY A 121 -20.15 -3.21 -10.21
C GLY A 121 -19.23 -1.98 -10.20
N GLY A 122 -18.09 -2.10 -10.89
CA GLY A 122 -17.13 -1.00 -11.06
C GLY A 122 -16.35 -0.66 -9.80
N TYR A 123 -15.96 -1.68 -9.02
CA TYR A 123 -15.23 -1.50 -7.77
C TYR A 123 -13.95 -0.67 -7.96
N ASP A 124 -13.91 0.48 -7.31
CA ASP A 124 -12.78 1.41 -7.28
C ASP A 124 -12.33 1.57 -5.84
N VAL A 125 -11.12 1.12 -5.53
CA VAL A 125 -10.53 1.18 -4.18
C VAL A 125 -10.54 2.60 -3.63
N ARG A 126 -10.44 3.61 -4.49
CA ARG A 126 -10.45 5.03 -4.10
C ARG A 126 -11.82 5.44 -3.55
N SER A 127 -12.90 4.93 -4.13
CA SER A 127 -14.26 5.19 -3.64
C SER A 127 -14.45 4.54 -2.28
N TYR A 128 -14.00 3.29 -2.12
CA TYR A 128 -14.05 2.60 -0.84
C TYR A 128 -13.30 3.37 0.26
N LEU A 129 -12.06 3.79 0.01
CA LEU A 129 -11.25 4.52 1.00
C LEU A 129 -11.85 5.87 1.40
N ARG A 130 -12.54 6.57 0.48
CA ARG A 130 -13.25 7.82 0.80
C ARG A 130 -14.46 7.59 1.70
N GLU A 131 -15.20 6.51 1.47
CA GLU A 131 -16.43 6.18 2.20
C GLU A 131 -16.13 5.50 3.55
N ASN A 132 -15.00 4.80 3.63
CA ASN A 132 -14.58 4.02 4.78
C ASN A 132 -13.16 4.40 5.18
N PRO A 133 -12.90 5.62 5.68
CA PRO A 133 -11.55 5.96 6.14
C PRO A 133 -11.13 5.04 7.29
N LEU A 134 -9.85 4.67 7.34
CA LEU A 134 -9.29 3.97 8.49
C LEU A 134 -9.41 4.88 9.72
N SER A 135 -10.12 4.41 10.75
CA SER A 135 -10.24 5.11 12.03
C SER A 135 -8.92 5.00 12.80
N THR A 136 -7.96 5.89 12.53
CA THR A 136 -6.69 5.98 13.28
C THR A 136 -6.74 7.02 14.38
#